data_AF-A0A5A7RNE0-F1
#
_entry.id   AF-A0A5A7RNE0-F1
#
_cell.length_a   1.000
_cell.length_b   1.000
_cell.length_c   1.000
_cell.angle_alpha   90.00
_cell.angle_beta   90.00
_cell.angle_gamma   90.00
#
_symmetry.space_group_name_H-M   'P 1'
#
loop_
_entity.id
_entity.type
_entity.pdbx_description
1 polymer ?
#
loop_
_entity_poly.entity_id
_entity_poly.type
_entity_poly.pdbx_seq_one_letter_code
_entity_poly.pdbx_strand_id
1 'polypeptide(L)'
;MEEVGEIKESTTSSFVFRVKNGVRKFDYVCVEHDGIVLSQIWEIKQQSDGIFAEAHVIGSMNKKYMMRTPFPLGGKVYRANEEIIKRVIGIEREGIYIGLLKDTDMKVFLSPESLIQKHLCVLAKSGSGKSYAIGVIAEEFIKRGLPIVIIDPHGEYVSLRRPNLDRNEMQLMKKFGIKPRSYAKNVFEYSPVCSRNREAIPLFLDEVNLSFQDILYLLPDATSAQKGILYEAWKNAREKRIYFLKDILQGIKEVKSSAKWGLVAKVEQIISMELFSPHYTPIDEIVKKGRCSVINLRGVAPYIQETLVSILLTKIFEERKNGTIPPVLIVIEEAHRYCPERGQGKSLAGDIIKTMASEGRKFGVGLAIVSQRPARVDKNVISQCNTHIILKTTNPNDVKAIIASVEGLNASSAGEIQMLPIGVAIVAGLPLTAPIFVEIRPRETLHGGK
;
A
#
# COMPACT_ATOMS: atom_id res chain seq x y z
N MET A 1 11.39 1.79 -36.44
CA MET A 1 11.76 2.63 -35.28
C MET A 1 12.51 3.83 -35.83
N GLU A 2 12.31 5.02 -35.27
CA GLU A 2 12.99 6.24 -35.72
C GLU A 2 14.45 6.24 -35.23
N GLU A 3 15.44 6.38 -36.12
CA GLU A 3 16.85 6.52 -35.72
C GLU A 3 17.05 7.87 -35.02
N VAL A 4 17.63 7.86 -33.82
CA VAL A 4 17.88 9.05 -33.01
C VAL A 4 19.36 9.35 -32.81
N GLY A 5 20.25 8.42 -33.15
CA GLY A 5 21.68 8.66 -33.05
C GLY A 5 22.54 7.42 -33.26
N GLU A 6 23.81 7.55 -32.91
CA GLU A 6 24.84 6.53 -33.17
C GLU A 6 25.82 6.42 -32.00
N ILE A 7 26.10 5.19 -31.55
CA ILE A 7 26.93 4.89 -30.38
C ILE A 7 28.39 5.28 -30.65
N LYS A 8 28.99 6.01 -29.71
CA LYS A 8 30.40 6.43 -29.74
C LYS A 8 31.22 5.80 -28.62
N GLU A 9 30.60 5.53 -27.48
CA GLU A 9 31.21 4.83 -26.36
C GLU A 9 30.20 3.87 -25.76
N SER A 10 30.64 2.72 -25.27
CA SER A 10 29.74 1.73 -24.70
C SER A 10 30.40 0.90 -23.60
N THR A 11 29.57 0.45 -22.68
CA THR A 11 29.86 -0.57 -21.68
C THR A 11 28.79 -1.66 -21.79
N THR A 12 28.77 -2.60 -20.85
CA THR A 12 27.72 -3.63 -20.74
C THR A 12 26.44 -3.13 -20.05
N SER A 13 26.45 -1.92 -19.47
CA SER A 13 25.30 -1.37 -18.73
C SER A 13 24.90 0.04 -19.17
N SER A 14 25.69 0.67 -20.02
CA SER A 14 25.42 2.01 -20.53
C SER A 14 26.10 2.24 -21.88
N PHE A 15 25.66 3.27 -22.59
CA PHE A 15 26.36 3.77 -23.77
C PHE A 15 26.17 5.27 -23.92
N VAL A 16 27.13 5.90 -24.59
CA VAL A 16 27.06 7.30 -25.03
C VAL A 16 26.89 7.31 -26.54
N PHE A 17 25.91 8.07 -27.02
CA PHE A 17 25.64 8.19 -28.44
C PHE A 17 25.55 9.66 -28.88
N ARG A 18 25.98 9.92 -30.11
CA ARG A 18 25.82 11.23 -30.74
C ARG A 18 24.38 11.36 -31.21
N VAL A 19 23.70 12.39 -30.71
CA VAL A 19 22.28 12.66 -31.01
C VAL A 19 22.16 13.23 -32.43
N LYS A 20 21.28 12.63 -33.23
CA LYS A 20 20.91 13.10 -34.58
C LYS A 20 19.53 13.79 -34.59
N ASN A 21 18.58 13.25 -33.84
CA ASN A 21 17.20 13.74 -33.77
C ASN A 21 16.82 14.05 -32.32
N GLY A 22 15.94 15.04 -32.11
CA GLY A 22 15.63 15.59 -30.78
C GLY A 22 15.20 14.53 -29.76
N VAL A 23 16.08 14.26 -28.79
CA VAL A 23 15.84 13.42 -27.62
C VAL A 23 15.86 14.27 -26.34
N ARG A 24 15.18 13.80 -25.30
CA ARG A 24 15.15 14.44 -23.99
C ARG A 24 15.69 13.51 -22.92
N LYS A 25 16.07 14.11 -21.79
CA LYS A 25 16.40 13.36 -20.58
C LYS A 25 15.18 12.52 -20.19
N PHE A 26 15.41 11.26 -19.81
CA PHE A 26 14.44 10.23 -19.51
C PHE A 26 13.65 9.63 -20.69
N ASP A 27 13.92 10.04 -21.94
CA ASP A 27 13.38 9.35 -23.11
C ASP A 27 13.88 7.90 -23.14
N TYR A 28 13.02 7.00 -23.63
CA TYR A 28 13.35 5.60 -23.84
C TYR A 28 13.87 5.38 -25.27
N VAL A 29 15.02 4.73 -25.36
CA VAL A 29 15.68 4.36 -26.63
C VAL A 29 15.96 2.87 -26.65
N CYS A 30 16.17 2.32 -27.84
CA CYS A 30 16.55 0.94 -28.01
C CYS A 30 17.68 0.76 -29.00
N VAL A 31 18.46 -0.28 -28.76
CA VAL A 31 19.61 -0.68 -29.58
C VAL A 31 19.46 -2.16 -29.88
N GLU A 32 19.87 -2.56 -31.09
CA GLU A 32 19.92 -3.96 -31.49
C GLU A 32 21.27 -4.56 -31.08
N HIS A 33 21.22 -5.55 -30.18
CA HIS A 33 22.39 -6.28 -29.69
C HIS A 33 21.93 -7.65 -29.18
N ASP A 34 22.02 -8.68 -30.03
CA ASP A 34 21.47 -10.03 -29.82
C ASP A 34 19.97 -10.02 -29.39
N GLY A 35 19.24 -9.03 -29.88
CA GLY A 35 17.87 -8.70 -29.50
C GLY A 35 17.69 -7.20 -29.28
N ILE A 36 16.45 -6.78 -29.02
CA ILE A 36 16.14 -5.38 -28.73
C ILE A 36 16.41 -5.11 -27.26
N VAL A 37 17.39 -4.25 -27.01
CA VAL A 37 17.75 -3.77 -25.67
C VAL A 37 17.11 -2.40 -25.46
N LEU A 38 16.35 -2.26 -24.37
CA LEU A 38 15.76 -1.00 -23.93
C LEU A 38 16.73 -0.28 -22.98
N SER A 39 16.94 1.00 -23.23
CA SER A 39 17.71 1.89 -22.39
C SER A 39 16.97 3.21 -22.16
N GLN A 40 17.29 3.91 -21.07
CA GLN A 40 16.76 5.23 -20.79
C GLN A 40 17.88 6.26 -20.81
N ILE A 41 17.62 7.42 -21.42
CA ILE A 41 18.56 8.53 -21.46
C ILE A 41 18.65 9.15 -20.06
N TRP A 42 19.84 9.13 -19.47
CA TRP A 42 20.09 9.67 -18.14
C TRP A 42 20.63 11.10 -18.18
N GLU A 43 21.48 11.41 -19.15
CA GLU A 43 22.11 12.72 -19.26
C GLU A 43 22.26 13.12 -20.72
N ILE A 44 22.14 14.42 -20.99
CA ILE A 44 22.40 15.01 -22.31
C ILE A 44 23.43 16.12 -22.13
N LYS A 45 24.55 16.02 -22.84
CA LYS A 45 25.66 16.96 -22.78
C LYS A 45 25.85 17.61 -24.14
N GLN A 46 25.96 18.93 -24.14
CA GLN A 46 26.36 19.69 -25.32
C GLN A 46 27.87 19.90 -25.30
N GLN A 47 28.54 19.46 -26.35
CA GLN A 47 29.99 19.59 -26.55
C GLN A 47 30.27 20.35 -27.86
N SER A 48 31.52 20.73 -28.09
CA SER A 48 31.94 21.49 -29.27
C SER A 48 31.68 20.78 -30.59
N ASP A 49 31.65 19.45 -30.57
CA ASP A 49 31.47 18.55 -31.72
C ASP A 49 30.04 17.98 -31.84
N GLY A 50 29.13 18.36 -30.94
CA GLY A 50 27.70 18.05 -31.05
C GLY A 50 27.02 17.77 -29.72
N ILE A 51 25.83 17.17 -29.80
CA ILE A 51 25.04 16.77 -28.63
C ILE A 51 25.25 15.27 -28.41
N PHE A 52 25.58 14.89 -27.18
CA PHE A 52 25.76 13.52 -26.76
C PHE A 52 24.78 13.18 -25.66
N ALA A 53 24.22 11.97 -25.72
CA ALA A 53 23.33 11.45 -24.71
C ALA A 53 23.92 10.18 -24.12
N GLU A 54 23.90 10.09 -22.79
CA GLU A 54 24.26 8.90 -22.02
C GLU A 54 22.97 8.14 -21.70
N ALA A 55 22.91 6.87 -22.10
CA ALA A 55 21.77 6.00 -21.85
C ALA A 55 22.17 4.78 -21.03
N HIS A 56 21.35 4.44 -20.03
CA HIS A 56 21.56 3.30 -19.15
C HIS A 56 20.61 2.17 -19.53
N VAL A 57 21.12 0.94 -19.54
CA VAL A 57 20.37 -0.26 -19.93
C VAL A 57 19.34 -0.60 -18.86
N ILE A 58 18.09 -0.76 -19.29
CA ILE A 58 16.99 -1.23 -18.44
C ILE A 58 16.85 -2.75 -18.55
N GLY A 59 16.85 -3.27 -19.79
CA GLY A 59 16.66 -4.70 -20.02
C GLY A 59 16.55 -5.05 -21.50
N SER A 60 16.28 -6.31 -21.81
CA SER A 60 16.15 -6.82 -23.17
C SER A 60 14.79 -7.48 -23.39
N MET A 61 14.29 -7.42 -24.63
CA MET A 61 13.11 -8.20 -25.04
C MET A 61 13.34 -9.72 -24.91
N ASN A 62 14.59 -10.17 -25.02
CA ASN A 62 14.96 -11.54 -24.73
C ASN A 62 15.31 -11.68 -23.24
N LYS A 63 14.38 -12.16 -22.42
CA LYS A 63 14.58 -12.29 -20.95
C LYS A 63 15.74 -13.21 -20.54
N LYS A 64 16.20 -14.11 -21.42
CA LYS A 64 17.38 -14.96 -21.17
C LYS A 64 18.69 -14.28 -21.54
N TYR A 65 18.63 -13.13 -22.21
CA TYR A 65 19.79 -12.40 -22.64
C TYR A 65 20.40 -11.65 -21.47
N MET A 66 21.58 -12.12 -21.04
CA MET A 66 22.48 -11.35 -20.19
C MET A 66 23.47 -10.62 -21.08
N MET A 67 23.53 -9.30 -20.96
CA MET A 67 24.53 -8.51 -21.68
C MET A 67 25.93 -8.87 -21.15
N ARG A 68 26.76 -9.48 -22.00
CA ARG A 68 28.12 -9.90 -21.67
C ARG A 68 29.20 -9.16 -22.46
N THR A 69 28.79 -8.43 -23.49
CA THR A 69 29.67 -7.66 -24.38
C THR A 69 29.14 -6.24 -24.49
N PRO A 70 30.02 -5.23 -24.61
CA PRO A 70 29.60 -3.86 -24.90
C PRO A 70 28.88 -3.74 -26.25
N PHE A 71 28.09 -2.69 -26.39
CA PHE A 71 27.42 -2.37 -27.65
C PHE A 71 28.44 -2.04 -28.76
N PRO A 72 28.24 -2.49 -30.01
CA PRO A 72 29.11 -2.13 -31.13
C PRO A 72 29.19 -0.61 -31.33
N LEU A 73 30.41 -0.09 -31.46
CA LEU A 73 30.63 1.31 -31.83
C LEU A 73 30.10 1.55 -33.25
N GLY A 74 29.48 2.70 -33.47
CA GLY A 74 28.75 2.96 -34.71
C GLY A 74 27.34 2.33 -34.76
N GLY A 75 26.95 1.59 -33.71
CA GLY A 75 25.62 1.02 -33.59
C GLY A 75 24.53 2.10 -33.61
N LYS A 76 23.45 1.84 -34.32
CA LYS A 76 22.31 2.76 -34.44
C LYS A 76 21.46 2.72 -33.18
N VAL A 77 21.07 3.90 -32.70
CA VAL A 77 20.15 4.08 -31.57
C VAL A 77 18.81 4.51 -32.13
N TYR A 78 17.74 3.85 -31.69
CA TYR A 78 16.37 4.14 -32.13
C TYR A 78 15.49 4.60 -30.97
N ARG A 79 14.47 5.40 -31.26
CA ARG A 79 13.41 5.70 -30.29
C ARG A 79 12.60 4.44 -29.99
N ALA A 80 12.42 4.12 -28.71
CA ALA A 80 11.64 2.97 -28.30
C ALA A 80 10.14 3.23 -28.48
N ASN A 81 9.40 2.25 -29.00
CA ASN A 81 7.95 2.33 -29.09
C ASN A 81 7.28 1.85 -27.80
N GLU A 82 5.99 2.15 -27.65
CA GLU A 82 5.21 1.79 -26.46
C GLU A 82 5.19 0.29 -26.17
N GLU A 83 5.14 -0.55 -27.21
CA GLU A 83 5.10 -2.01 -27.03
C GLU A 83 6.40 -2.56 -26.43
N ILE A 84 7.56 -2.10 -26.91
CA ILE A 84 8.87 -2.48 -26.40
C ILE A 84 9.01 -2.01 -24.95
N ILE A 85 8.66 -0.75 -24.68
CA ILE A 85 8.73 -0.16 -23.34
C ILE A 85 7.91 -0.99 -22.36
N LYS A 86 6.62 -1.22 -22.65
CA LYS A 86 5.75 -2.01 -21.77
C LYS A 86 6.27 -3.43 -21.56
N ARG A 87 6.73 -4.09 -22.61
CA ARG A 87 7.16 -5.50 -22.55
C ARG A 87 8.47 -5.68 -21.79
N VAL A 88 9.44 -4.80 -21.98
CA VAL A 88 10.76 -4.89 -21.34
C VAL A 88 10.70 -4.41 -19.88
N ILE A 89 10.00 -3.30 -19.62
CA ILE A 89 9.79 -2.80 -18.26
C ILE A 89 8.86 -3.75 -17.48
N GLY A 90 7.90 -4.41 -18.14
CA GLY A 90 6.90 -5.24 -17.48
C GLY A 90 5.67 -4.44 -17.01
N ILE A 91 5.32 -3.36 -17.71
CA ILE A 91 4.09 -2.61 -17.47
C ILE A 91 2.91 -3.43 -18.01
N GLU A 92 1.89 -3.61 -17.18
CA GLU A 92 0.69 -4.35 -17.57
C GLU A 92 -0.07 -3.64 -18.70
N ARG A 93 -0.74 -4.42 -19.55
CA ARG A 93 -1.58 -3.87 -20.63
C ARG A 93 -2.93 -3.36 -20.11
N GLU A 94 -3.40 -3.96 -19.02
CA GLU A 94 -4.64 -3.65 -18.34
C GLU A 94 -4.48 -3.93 -16.84
N GLY A 95 -5.39 -3.40 -16.01
CA GLY A 95 -5.31 -3.54 -14.56
C GLY A 95 -5.57 -2.22 -13.86
N ILE A 96 -5.02 -2.04 -12.67
CA ILE A 96 -5.17 -0.82 -11.88
C ILE A 96 -4.49 0.35 -12.60
N TYR A 97 -5.30 1.22 -13.23
CA TYR A 97 -4.79 2.39 -13.94
C TYR A 97 -4.35 3.47 -12.95
N ILE A 98 -3.03 3.64 -12.82
CA ILE A 98 -2.44 4.56 -11.83
C ILE A 98 -2.15 5.94 -12.41
N GLY A 99 -1.88 6.04 -13.73
CA GLY A 99 -1.35 7.26 -14.31
C GLY A 99 -0.69 7.09 -15.68
N LEU A 100 0.05 8.12 -16.09
CA LEU A 100 0.83 8.11 -17.32
C LEU A 100 2.31 7.98 -16.98
N LEU A 101 3.05 7.22 -17.79
CA LEU A 101 4.50 7.20 -17.72
C LEU A 101 4.99 8.62 -18.00
N LYS A 102 5.80 9.16 -17.08
CA LYS A 102 6.16 10.58 -17.05
C LYS A 102 6.69 11.06 -18.40
N ASP A 103 6.27 12.26 -18.82
CA ASP A 103 6.66 12.87 -20.10
C ASP A 103 6.19 12.10 -21.35
N THR A 104 5.24 11.17 -21.19
CA THR A 104 4.61 10.42 -22.29
C THR A 104 3.08 10.34 -22.12
N ASP A 105 2.38 9.90 -23.17
CA ASP A 105 0.94 9.57 -23.11
C ASP A 105 0.68 8.08 -22.82
N MET A 106 1.72 7.33 -22.42
CA MET A 106 1.62 5.89 -22.18
C MET A 106 0.95 5.62 -20.83
N LYS A 107 -0.16 4.87 -20.86
CA LYS A 107 -0.86 4.46 -19.63
C LYS A 107 -0.07 3.39 -18.87
N VAL A 108 0.05 3.59 -17.56
CA VAL A 108 0.66 2.65 -16.62
C VAL A 108 -0.44 1.94 -15.85
N PHE A 109 -0.43 0.61 -15.96
CA PHE A 109 -1.33 -0.27 -15.23
C PHE A 109 -0.52 -1.17 -14.29
N LEU A 110 -1.09 -1.43 -13.10
CA LEU A 110 -0.55 -2.40 -12.13
C LEU A 110 -1.49 -3.61 -12.06
N SER A 111 -0.93 -4.81 -11.87
CA SER A 111 -1.73 -6.03 -11.72
C SER A 111 -2.50 -5.99 -10.38
N PRO A 112 -3.84 -6.10 -10.39
CA PRO A 112 -4.63 -6.23 -9.16
C PRO A 112 -4.22 -7.45 -8.33
N GLU A 113 -3.90 -8.57 -8.99
CA GLU A 113 -3.45 -9.80 -8.35
C GLU A 113 -2.11 -9.58 -7.64
N SER A 114 -1.17 -8.85 -8.26
CA SER A 114 0.09 -8.48 -7.62
C SER A 114 -0.15 -7.64 -6.37
N LEU A 115 -1.03 -6.62 -6.43
CA LEU A 115 -1.32 -5.78 -5.27
C LEU A 115 -1.96 -6.57 -4.11
N ILE A 116 -2.86 -7.51 -4.42
CA ILE A 116 -3.52 -8.35 -3.40
C ILE A 116 -2.59 -9.44 -2.87
N GLN A 117 -1.76 -10.05 -3.71
CA GLN A 117 -0.95 -11.20 -3.29
C GLN A 117 0.46 -10.84 -2.83
N LYS A 118 0.97 -9.68 -3.22
CA LYS A 118 2.38 -9.33 -3.02
C LYS A 118 2.57 -8.01 -2.27
N HIS A 119 1.49 -7.45 -1.76
CA HIS A 119 1.43 -6.23 -0.98
C HIS A 119 1.96 -4.98 -1.74
N LEU A 120 1.56 -3.82 -1.23
CA LEU A 120 1.84 -2.51 -1.76
C LEU A 120 2.40 -1.64 -0.64
N CYS A 121 3.36 -0.78 -0.95
CA CYS A 121 3.80 0.27 -0.06
C CYS A 121 3.63 1.64 -0.74
N VAL A 122 3.08 2.62 -0.03
CA VAL A 122 2.97 4.01 -0.49
C VAL A 122 3.70 4.93 0.49
N LEU A 123 4.82 5.48 0.03
CA LEU A 123 5.79 6.18 0.88
C LEU A 123 5.98 7.61 0.38
N ALA A 124 5.72 8.61 1.24
CA ALA A 124 5.94 10.02 0.87
C ALA A 124 5.89 10.98 2.06
N LYS A 125 6.54 12.15 1.99
CA LYS A 125 6.34 13.20 3.01
C LYS A 125 4.87 13.68 3.09
N SER A 126 4.54 14.44 4.12
CA SER A 126 3.20 15.06 4.24
C SER A 126 2.87 15.94 3.03
N GLY A 127 1.60 15.97 2.62
CA GLY A 127 1.11 16.77 1.48
C GLY A 127 1.62 16.34 0.10
N SER A 128 2.27 15.18 -0.03
CA SER A 128 2.83 14.72 -1.33
C SER A 128 1.86 13.86 -2.15
N GLY A 129 0.64 13.62 -1.66
CA GLY A 129 -0.40 12.89 -2.39
C GLY A 129 -0.55 11.40 -2.06
N LYS A 130 -0.19 10.94 -0.85
CA LYS A 130 -0.36 9.52 -0.44
C LYS A 130 -1.82 9.07 -0.50
N SER A 131 -2.71 9.73 0.24
CA SER A 131 -4.13 9.41 0.23
C SER A 131 -4.80 9.74 -1.11
N TYR A 132 -4.18 10.60 -1.92
CA TYR A 132 -4.58 10.80 -3.31
C TYR A 132 -4.30 9.56 -4.17
N ALA A 133 -3.08 9.01 -4.11
CA ALA A 133 -2.68 7.81 -4.82
C ALA A 133 -3.47 6.56 -4.37
N ILE A 134 -3.71 6.40 -3.07
CA ILE A 134 -4.61 5.33 -2.57
C ILE A 134 -6.05 5.56 -3.06
N GLY A 135 -6.52 6.80 -3.10
CA GLY A 135 -7.82 7.12 -3.68
C GLY A 135 -7.95 6.65 -5.13
N VAL A 136 -6.92 6.87 -5.95
CA VAL A 136 -6.84 6.33 -7.33
C VAL A 136 -6.92 4.80 -7.34
N ILE A 137 -6.20 4.12 -6.46
CA ILE A 137 -6.24 2.65 -6.35
C ILE A 137 -7.63 2.17 -5.91
N ALA A 138 -8.23 2.82 -4.92
CA ALA A 138 -9.57 2.48 -4.42
C ALA A 138 -10.63 2.60 -5.53
N GLU A 139 -10.59 3.65 -6.35
CA GLU A 139 -11.47 3.81 -7.52
C GLU A 139 -11.34 2.64 -8.50
N GLU A 140 -10.10 2.21 -8.80
CA GLU A 140 -9.82 1.10 -9.71
C GLU A 140 -10.23 -0.26 -9.13
N PHE A 141 -10.12 -0.46 -7.81
CA PHE A 141 -10.61 -1.64 -7.10
C PHE A 141 -12.15 -1.71 -7.14
N ILE A 142 -12.83 -0.60 -6.85
CA ILE A 142 -14.29 -0.50 -6.91
C ILE A 142 -14.78 -0.80 -8.34
N LYS A 143 -14.15 -0.22 -9.37
CA LYS A 143 -14.49 -0.46 -10.78
C LYS A 143 -14.40 -1.94 -11.19
N ARG A 144 -13.53 -2.72 -10.53
CA ARG A 144 -13.32 -4.15 -10.79
C ARG A 144 -14.12 -5.06 -9.87
N GLY A 145 -14.92 -4.52 -8.97
CA GLY A 145 -15.64 -5.33 -8.00
C GLY A 145 -14.72 -5.98 -6.95
N LEU A 146 -13.50 -5.47 -6.77
CA LEU A 146 -12.54 -5.99 -5.81
C LEU A 146 -12.77 -5.36 -4.43
N PRO A 147 -12.81 -6.17 -3.34
CA PRO A 147 -12.91 -5.65 -1.98
C PRO A 147 -11.68 -4.84 -1.58
N ILE A 148 -11.91 -3.67 -0.97
CA ILE A 148 -10.86 -2.87 -0.33
C ILE A 148 -11.34 -2.41 1.05
N VAL A 149 -10.48 -2.57 2.06
CA VAL A 149 -10.71 -2.07 3.42
C VAL A 149 -9.66 -1.01 3.71
N ILE A 150 -10.06 0.17 4.18
CA ILE A 150 -9.16 1.29 4.47
C ILE A 150 -9.25 1.61 5.96
N ILE A 151 -8.17 1.37 6.70
CA ILE A 151 -8.01 1.86 8.07
C ILE A 151 -7.66 3.34 7.97
N ASP A 152 -8.58 4.23 8.35
CA ASP A 152 -8.48 5.66 8.11
C ASP A 152 -8.47 6.46 9.43
N PRO A 153 -7.29 6.85 9.94
CA PRO A 153 -7.16 7.64 11.17
C PRO A 153 -7.67 9.09 11.03
N HIS A 154 -7.84 9.60 9.80
CA HIS A 154 -8.12 11.00 9.54
C HIS A 154 -9.51 11.27 8.93
N GLY A 155 -10.17 10.25 8.40
CA GLY A 155 -11.51 10.35 7.80
C GLY A 155 -11.53 10.96 6.39
N GLU A 156 -10.45 10.79 5.62
CA GLU A 156 -10.27 11.39 4.30
C GLU A 156 -11.01 10.63 3.18
N TYR A 157 -11.25 9.32 3.35
CA TYR A 157 -11.68 8.44 2.27
C TYR A 157 -13.19 8.42 2.02
N VAL A 158 -14.00 8.96 2.93
CA VAL A 158 -15.45 9.14 2.75
C VAL A 158 -15.75 10.01 1.51
N SER A 159 -14.80 10.88 1.15
CA SER A 159 -14.83 11.71 -0.05
C SER A 159 -15.01 10.92 -1.37
N LEU A 160 -14.63 9.63 -1.41
CA LEU A 160 -14.88 8.72 -2.54
C LEU A 160 -16.36 8.62 -2.95
N ARG A 161 -17.29 8.97 -2.04
CA ARG A 161 -18.73 9.04 -2.33
C ARG A 161 -19.10 10.17 -3.30
N ARG A 162 -18.25 11.17 -3.49
CA ARG A 162 -18.56 12.39 -4.26
C ARG A 162 -17.70 12.47 -5.51
N PRO A 163 -18.26 12.92 -6.66
CA PRO A 163 -17.47 13.12 -7.86
C PRO A 163 -16.52 14.31 -7.68
N ASN A 164 -15.39 14.27 -8.39
CA ASN A 164 -14.46 15.39 -8.45
C ASN A 164 -14.93 16.45 -9.46
N LEU A 165 -15.33 17.62 -8.96
CA LEU A 165 -15.84 18.72 -9.79
C LEU A 165 -14.86 19.91 -9.84
N ASP A 166 -13.61 19.71 -9.44
CA ASP A 166 -12.58 20.75 -9.56
C ASP A 166 -12.30 21.08 -11.04
N ARG A 167 -12.38 22.36 -11.41
CA ARG A 167 -12.25 22.79 -12.81
C ARG A 167 -10.87 22.53 -13.40
N ASN A 168 -9.81 22.70 -12.60
CA ASN A 168 -8.44 22.50 -13.04
C ASN A 168 -8.18 21.01 -13.24
N GLU A 169 -8.61 20.18 -12.28
CA GLU A 169 -8.46 18.73 -12.41
C GLU A 169 -9.29 18.16 -13.55
N MET A 170 -10.52 18.64 -13.79
CA MET A 170 -11.32 18.21 -14.95
C MET A 170 -10.65 18.48 -16.30
N GLN A 171 -9.85 19.53 -16.42
CA GLN A 171 -9.05 19.75 -17.64
C GLN A 171 -7.94 18.71 -17.75
N LEU A 172 -7.24 18.42 -16.65
CA LEU A 172 -6.22 17.38 -16.59
C LEU A 172 -6.82 15.99 -16.89
N MET A 173 -8.02 15.68 -16.39
CA MET A 173 -8.72 14.41 -16.60
C MET A 173 -8.82 14.02 -18.08
N LYS A 174 -8.95 15.00 -18.99
CA LYS A 174 -8.97 14.76 -20.44
C LYS A 174 -7.67 14.10 -20.93
N LYS A 175 -6.50 14.56 -20.44
CA LYS A 175 -5.18 13.96 -20.74
C LYS A 175 -5.13 12.48 -20.33
N PHE A 176 -5.70 12.16 -19.16
CA PHE A 176 -5.69 10.80 -18.61
C PHE A 176 -6.86 9.93 -19.11
N GLY A 177 -7.79 10.48 -19.89
CA GLY A 177 -8.97 9.77 -20.37
C GLY A 177 -9.93 9.32 -19.25
N ILE A 178 -10.04 10.12 -18.19
CA ILE A 178 -10.92 9.88 -17.03
C ILE A 178 -12.04 10.91 -16.95
N LYS A 179 -13.08 10.62 -16.17
CA LYS A 179 -14.22 11.52 -15.96
C LYS A 179 -14.65 11.50 -14.49
N PRO A 180 -15.24 12.59 -13.97
CA PRO A 180 -15.78 12.60 -12.62
C PRO A 180 -16.79 11.48 -12.39
N ARG A 181 -16.67 10.79 -11.25
CA ARG A 181 -17.56 9.68 -10.87
C ARG A 181 -17.75 9.62 -9.37
N SER A 182 -18.97 9.29 -8.95
CA SER A 182 -19.32 8.98 -7.56
C SER A 182 -19.30 7.48 -7.32
N TYR A 183 -18.80 7.07 -6.16
CA TYR A 183 -18.89 5.69 -5.66
C TYR A 183 -19.74 5.58 -4.39
N ALA A 184 -20.76 6.44 -4.24
CA ALA A 184 -21.62 6.46 -3.06
C ALA A 184 -22.23 5.10 -2.69
N LYS A 185 -22.56 4.28 -3.70
CA LYS A 185 -23.13 2.93 -3.51
C LYS A 185 -22.12 1.87 -3.10
N ASN A 186 -20.82 2.14 -3.28
CA ASN A 186 -19.73 1.19 -3.04
C ASN A 186 -18.96 1.51 -1.76
N VAL A 187 -18.99 2.75 -1.28
CA VAL A 187 -18.20 3.23 -0.14
C VAL A 187 -19.03 3.20 1.14
N PHE A 188 -18.67 2.28 2.04
CA PHE A 188 -19.33 2.08 3.33
C PHE A 188 -18.38 2.56 4.43
N GLU A 189 -18.84 3.48 5.25
CA GLU A 189 -18.05 4.07 6.33
C GLU A 189 -18.47 3.40 7.63
N TYR A 190 -17.51 2.89 8.38
CA TYR A 190 -17.67 2.24 9.66
C TYR A 190 -16.90 3.03 10.72
N SER A 191 -17.48 3.24 11.91
CA SER A 191 -16.77 3.92 13.00
C SER A 191 -17.22 3.40 14.36
N PRO A 192 -16.28 3.20 15.32
CA PRO A 192 -16.64 2.87 16.70
C PRO A 192 -17.22 4.08 17.45
N VAL A 193 -16.99 5.31 16.96
CA VAL A 193 -17.47 6.55 17.60
C VAL A 193 -18.37 7.31 16.62
N CYS A 194 -19.68 7.08 16.71
CA CYS A 194 -20.66 7.69 15.81
C CYS A 194 -21.00 9.15 16.16
N SER A 195 -20.65 9.63 17.36
CA SER A 195 -20.95 11.00 17.81
C SER A 195 -20.29 12.07 16.92
N ARG A 196 -19.08 11.78 16.41
CA ARG A 196 -18.32 12.64 15.49
C ARG A 196 -18.49 12.26 14.01
N ASN A 197 -19.00 11.05 13.73
CA ASN A 197 -19.16 10.49 12.38
C ASN A 197 -20.62 10.03 12.18
N ARG A 198 -21.57 10.98 12.16
CA ARG A 198 -23.02 10.68 12.24
C ARG A 198 -23.59 9.85 11.09
N GLU A 199 -22.95 9.86 9.93
CA GLU A 199 -23.34 9.07 8.75
C GLU A 199 -22.64 7.70 8.68
N ALA A 200 -21.74 7.41 9.63
CA ALA A 200 -21.03 6.13 9.68
C ALA A 200 -21.91 5.03 10.26
N ILE A 201 -21.73 3.82 9.74
CA ILE A 201 -22.29 2.60 10.28
C ILE A 201 -21.54 2.30 11.60
N PRO A 202 -22.24 2.07 12.72
CA PRO A 202 -21.59 1.67 13.95
C PRO A 202 -20.73 0.42 13.75
N LEU A 203 -19.46 0.49 14.16
CA LEU A 203 -18.53 -0.62 14.12
C LEU A 203 -18.40 -1.24 15.50
N PHE A 204 -18.90 -2.45 15.65
CA PHE A 204 -18.78 -3.21 16.88
C PHE A 204 -18.10 -4.56 16.64
N LEU A 205 -17.26 -4.95 17.60
CA LEU A 205 -16.60 -6.24 17.68
C LEU A 205 -17.50 -7.22 18.44
N ASP A 206 -17.46 -8.48 18.01
CA ASP A 206 -18.19 -9.57 18.68
C ASP A 206 -17.68 -9.80 20.11
N GLU A 207 -18.62 -10.00 21.04
CA GLU A 207 -18.40 -10.44 22.41
C GLU A 207 -19.24 -11.65 22.82
N VAL A 208 -20.09 -12.15 21.93
CA VAL A 208 -21.02 -13.23 22.24
C VAL A 208 -20.30 -14.56 22.19
N ASN A 209 -20.30 -15.29 23.30
CA ASN A 209 -19.73 -16.63 23.37
C ASN A 209 -18.27 -16.74 22.88
N LEU A 210 -17.45 -15.73 23.17
CA LEU A 210 -16.04 -15.71 22.76
C LEU A 210 -15.31 -17.00 23.15
N SER A 211 -14.53 -17.55 22.21
CA SER A 211 -13.69 -18.70 22.51
C SER A 211 -12.55 -18.30 23.46
N PHE A 212 -11.94 -19.27 24.13
CA PHE A 212 -10.78 -18.98 24.98
C PHE A 212 -9.64 -18.33 24.18
N GLN A 213 -9.46 -18.73 22.92
CA GLN A 213 -8.45 -18.18 22.04
C GLN A 213 -8.74 -16.71 21.69
N ASP A 214 -10.00 -16.35 21.43
CA ASP A 214 -10.40 -14.95 21.22
C ASP A 214 -10.04 -14.09 22.44
N ILE A 215 -10.34 -14.57 23.65
CA ILE A 215 -10.06 -13.83 24.88
C ILE A 215 -8.54 -13.69 25.10
N LEU A 216 -7.75 -14.70 24.74
CA LEU A 216 -6.29 -14.61 24.79
C LEU A 216 -5.76 -13.57 23.78
N TYR A 217 -6.38 -13.41 22.61
CA TYR A 217 -6.03 -12.34 21.68
C TYR A 217 -6.32 -10.95 22.22
N LEU A 218 -7.38 -10.81 23.04
CA LEU A 218 -7.67 -9.57 23.74
C LEU A 218 -6.66 -9.26 24.87
N LEU A 219 -5.95 -10.28 25.36
CA LEU A 219 -5.07 -10.21 26.52
C LEU A 219 -3.70 -10.88 26.27
N PRO A 220 -2.92 -10.42 25.26
CA PRO A 220 -1.70 -11.11 24.81
C PRO A 220 -0.64 -11.21 25.92
N ASP A 221 -0.57 -10.21 26.80
CA ASP A 221 0.39 -10.13 27.90
C ASP A 221 -0.10 -10.81 29.19
N ALA A 222 -1.07 -11.73 29.12
CA ALA A 222 -1.51 -12.49 30.29
C ALA A 222 -0.42 -13.49 30.73
N THR A 223 -0.03 -13.45 32.01
CA THR A 223 0.93 -14.42 32.58
C THR A 223 0.33 -15.84 32.65
N SER A 224 1.15 -16.88 32.82
CA SER A 224 0.64 -18.26 32.95
C SER A 224 -0.38 -18.42 34.09
N ALA A 225 -0.15 -17.75 35.23
CA ALA A 225 -1.11 -17.72 36.34
C ALA A 225 -2.42 -17.02 35.95
N GLN A 226 -2.32 -15.89 35.24
CA GLN A 226 -3.49 -15.18 34.73
C GLN A 226 -4.26 -15.99 33.69
N LYS A 227 -3.58 -16.69 32.78
CA LYS A 227 -4.21 -17.60 31.81
C LYS A 227 -5.02 -18.70 32.50
N GLY A 228 -4.52 -19.25 33.62
CA GLY A 228 -5.25 -20.21 34.44
C GLY A 228 -6.54 -19.64 35.03
N ILE A 229 -6.46 -18.46 35.66
CA ILE A 229 -7.63 -17.74 36.20
C ILE A 229 -8.65 -17.43 35.11
N LEU A 230 -8.17 -16.96 33.97
CA LEU A 230 -9.00 -16.61 32.81
C LEU A 230 -9.72 -17.84 32.25
N TYR A 231 -9.03 -18.98 32.18
CA TYR A 231 -9.61 -20.24 31.71
C TYR A 231 -10.73 -20.73 32.64
N GLU A 232 -10.52 -20.67 33.95
CA GLU A 232 -11.56 -21.01 34.95
C GLU A 232 -12.78 -20.09 34.82
N ALA A 233 -12.56 -18.77 34.74
CA ALA A 233 -13.63 -17.79 34.57
C ALA A 233 -14.40 -17.99 33.25
N TRP A 234 -13.70 -18.24 32.14
CA TRP A 234 -14.30 -18.55 30.85
C TRP A 234 -15.11 -19.86 30.89
N LYS A 235 -14.56 -20.92 31.51
CA LYS A 235 -15.24 -22.21 31.65
C LYS A 235 -16.57 -22.06 32.39
N ASN A 236 -16.57 -21.32 33.50
CA ASN A 236 -17.79 -21.06 34.28
C ASN A 236 -18.79 -20.20 33.49
N ALA A 237 -18.32 -19.15 32.78
CA ALA A 237 -19.18 -18.33 31.93
C ALA A 237 -19.88 -19.15 30.84
N ARG A 238 -19.17 -20.13 30.26
CA ARG A 238 -19.68 -21.02 29.20
C ARG A 238 -20.76 -22.00 29.67
N GLU A 239 -20.97 -22.18 30.97
CA GLU A 239 -22.13 -22.93 31.47
C GLU A 239 -23.46 -22.22 31.13
N LYS A 240 -23.42 -20.90 30.93
CA LYS A 240 -24.54 -20.15 30.35
C LYS A 240 -24.65 -20.45 28.86
N ARG A 241 -25.88 -20.55 28.36
CA ARG A 241 -26.15 -20.69 26.91
C ARG A 241 -25.60 -19.51 26.10
N ILE A 242 -25.64 -18.32 26.68
CA ILE A 242 -25.11 -17.08 26.10
C ILE A 242 -24.33 -16.36 27.21
N TYR A 243 -23.08 -16.01 26.93
CA TYR A 243 -22.23 -15.22 27.82
C TYR A 243 -21.47 -14.12 27.07
N PHE A 244 -21.07 -13.10 27.82
CA PHE A 244 -20.37 -11.91 27.32
C PHE A 244 -19.09 -11.63 28.13
N LEU A 245 -18.34 -10.60 27.74
CA LEU A 245 -17.14 -10.16 28.46
C LEU A 245 -17.42 -9.82 29.93
N LYS A 246 -18.62 -9.29 30.24
CA LYS A 246 -19.03 -8.98 31.61
C LYS A 246 -19.19 -10.24 32.48
N ASP A 247 -19.64 -11.35 31.91
CA ASP A 247 -19.75 -12.63 32.64
C ASP A 247 -18.37 -13.20 32.96
N ILE A 248 -17.44 -13.10 32.01
CA ILE A 248 -16.04 -13.51 32.22
C ILE A 248 -15.40 -12.62 33.30
N LEU A 249 -15.63 -11.30 33.25
CA LEU A 249 -15.15 -10.38 34.28
C LEU A 249 -15.65 -10.75 35.68
N GLN A 250 -16.95 -11.09 35.79
CA GLN A 250 -17.54 -11.54 37.04
C GLN A 250 -16.86 -12.83 37.54
N GLY A 251 -16.65 -13.80 36.67
CA GLY A 251 -15.92 -15.04 37.00
C GLY A 251 -14.49 -14.76 37.49
N ILE A 252 -13.76 -13.84 36.84
CA ILE A 252 -12.40 -13.44 37.29
C ILE A 252 -12.45 -12.82 38.70
N LYS A 253 -13.47 -12.00 38.99
CA LYS A 253 -13.63 -11.33 40.30
C LYS A 253 -13.87 -12.33 41.44
N GLU A 254 -14.49 -13.48 41.16
CA GLU A 254 -14.82 -14.51 42.16
C GLU A 254 -13.62 -15.38 42.56
N VAL A 255 -12.59 -15.50 41.71
CA VAL A 255 -11.40 -16.32 42.00
C VAL A 255 -10.64 -15.79 43.23
N LYS A 256 -10.24 -16.69 44.13
CA LYS A 256 -9.46 -16.37 45.35
C LYS A 256 -7.96 -16.27 45.07
N SER A 257 -7.55 -15.37 44.19
CA SER A 257 -6.14 -15.12 43.85
C SER A 257 -5.86 -13.63 43.72
N SER A 258 -4.71 -13.16 44.24
CA SER A 258 -4.27 -11.77 44.09
C SER A 258 -3.89 -11.42 42.64
N ALA A 259 -3.50 -12.42 41.84
CA ALA A 259 -3.13 -12.23 40.43
C ALA A 259 -4.33 -11.82 39.54
N LYS A 260 -5.57 -11.94 40.04
CA LYS A 260 -6.79 -11.55 39.32
C LYS A 260 -6.89 -10.06 39.06
N TRP A 261 -6.37 -9.20 39.94
CA TRP A 261 -6.59 -7.75 39.86
C TRP A 261 -6.00 -7.14 38.58
N GLY A 262 -4.84 -7.66 38.14
CA GLY A 262 -4.26 -7.27 36.86
C GLY A 262 -5.12 -7.66 35.65
N LEU A 263 -5.86 -8.78 35.72
CA LEU A 263 -6.83 -9.17 34.69
C LEU A 263 -8.11 -8.34 34.76
N VAL A 264 -8.64 -8.11 35.97
CA VAL A 264 -9.83 -7.27 36.19
C VAL A 264 -9.63 -5.90 35.56
N ALA A 265 -8.51 -5.24 35.86
CA ALA A 265 -8.19 -3.93 35.28
C ALA A 265 -8.14 -3.95 33.74
N LYS A 266 -7.51 -4.98 33.15
CA LYS A 266 -7.41 -5.11 31.68
C LYS A 266 -8.78 -5.35 31.04
N VAL A 267 -9.60 -6.24 31.60
CA VAL A 267 -10.93 -6.55 31.06
C VAL A 267 -11.89 -5.38 31.24
N GLU A 268 -11.84 -4.66 32.37
CA GLU A 268 -12.61 -3.42 32.57
C GLU A 268 -12.17 -2.33 31.60
N GLN A 269 -10.87 -2.23 31.31
CA GLN A 269 -10.37 -1.32 30.28
C GLN A 269 -10.93 -1.67 28.90
N ILE A 270 -10.95 -2.95 28.51
CA ILE A 270 -11.52 -3.41 27.23
C ILE A 270 -13.02 -3.07 27.13
N ILE A 271 -13.78 -3.37 28.19
CA ILE A 271 -15.23 -3.08 28.24
C ILE A 271 -15.48 -1.58 28.15
N SER A 272 -14.67 -0.74 28.82
CA SER A 272 -14.83 0.72 28.79
C SER A 272 -14.45 1.37 27.45
N MET A 273 -13.83 0.62 26.52
CA MET A 273 -13.61 1.13 25.15
C MET A 273 -14.90 1.16 24.32
N GLU A 274 -15.97 0.49 24.77
CA GLU A 274 -17.27 0.40 24.08
C GLU A 274 -17.16 -0.13 22.63
N LEU A 275 -16.12 -0.91 22.35
CA LEU A 275 -15.91 -1.52 21.04
C LEU A 275 -16.74 -2.79 20.83
N PHE A 276 -17.20 -3.42 21.90
CA PHE A 276 -17.81 -4.74 21.88
C PHE A 276 -19.33 -4.65 22.04
N SER A 277 -20.08 -5.47 21.30
CA SER A 277 -21.54 -5.51 21.35
C SER A 277 -22.08 -6.86 20.91
N PRO A 278 -23.23 -7.33 21.44
CA PRO A 278 -23.95 -8.47 20.87
C PRO A 278 -24.49 -8.18 19.46
N HIS A 279 -24.67 -6.90 19.12
CA HIS A 279 -24.99 -6.44 17.78
C HIS A 279 -23.71 -6.06 17.02
N TYR A 280 -22.78 -7.00 16.94
CA TYR A 280 -21.50 -6.79 16.28
C TYR A 280 -21.63 -6.65 14.77
N THR A 281 -20.60 -6.09 14.13
CA THR A 281 -20.50 -5.98 12.68
C THR A 281 -19.82 -7.23 12.10
N PRO A 282 -20.51 -8.07 11.32
CA PRO A 282 -19.91 -9.24 10.70
C PRO A 282 -18.78 -8.87 9.73
N ILE A 283 -17.74 -9.70 9.64
CA ILE A 283 -16.57 -9.42 8.80
C ILE A 283 -16.90 -9.50 7.31
N ASP A 284 -17.84 -10.34 6.91
CA ASP A 284 -18.34 -10.45 5.53
C ASP A 284 -19.20 -9.24 5.09
N GLU A 285 -19.71 -8.44 6.04
CA GLU A 285 -20.23 -7.11 5.76
C GLU A 285 -19.10 -6.11 5.50
N ILE A 286 -17.98 -6.20 6.20
CA ILE A 286 -16.83 -5.31 5.98
C ILE A 286 -16.10 -5.69 4.69
N VAL A 287 -15.91 -6.98 4.41
CA VAL A 287 -15.15 -7.48 3.25
C VAL A 287 -16.10 -8.10 2.23
N LYS A 288 -16.57 -7.30 1.28
CA LYS A 288 -17.53 -7.73 0.23
C LYS A 288 -17.07 -7.33 -1.16
N LYS A 289 -17.40 -8.14 -2.17
CA LYS A 289 -17.10 -7.80 -3.59
C LYS A 289 -17.74 -6.45 -3.96
N GLY A 290 -16.96 -5.59 -4.60
CA GLY A 290 -17.34 -4.24 -5.02
C GLY A 290 -17.54 -3.24 -3.89
N ARG A 291 -17.17 -3.60 -2.66
CA ARG A 291 -17.26 -2.72 -1.48
C ARG A 291 -15.90 -2.12 -1.15
N CYS A 292 -15.90 -0.82 -0.89
CA CYS A 292 -14.83 -0.07 -0.27
C CYS A 292 -15.26 0.26 1.17
N SER A 293 -14.74 -0.47 2.15
CA SER A 293 -15.05 -0.27 3.54
C SER A 293 -14.03 0.66 4.19
N VAL A 294 -14.45 1.82 4.63
CA VAL A 294 -13.61 2.81 5.32
C VAL A 294 -13.84 2.67 6.81
N ILE A 295 -12.83 2.22 7.54
CA ILE A 295 -12.82 2.19 9.00
C ILE A 295 -12.35 3.56 9.49
N ASN A 296 -13.28 4.47 9.70
CA ASN A 296 -13.01 5.83 10.12
C ASN A 296 -12.74 5.89 11.64
N LEU A 297 -11.49 6.16 11.97
CA LEU A 297 -10.98 6.26 13.35
C LEU A 297 -10.76 7.72 13.79
N ARG A 298 -11.26 8.69 13.02
CA ARG A 298 -11.15 10.11 13.37
C ARG A 298 -11.79 10.37 14.73
N GLY A 299 -10.99 10.93 15.63
CA GLY A 299 -11.44 11.28 16.98
C GLY A 299 -11.49 10.11 17.97
N VAL A 300 -11.10 8.90 17.56
CA VAL A 300 -10.91 7.73 18.44
C VAL A 300 -9.57 7.83 19.14
N ALA A 301 -9.48 7.49 20.43
CA ALA A 301 -8.23 7.53 21.18
C ALA A 301 -7.19 6.53 20.60
N PRO A 302 -5.88 6.87 20.55
CA PRO A 302 -4.87 6.02 19.90
C PRO A 302 -4.84 4.57 20.38
N TYR A 303 -4.97 4.31 21.68
CA TYR A 303 -4.99 2.94 22.22
C TYR A 303 -6.22 2.14 21.78
N ILE A 304 -7.39 2.80 21.63
CA ILE A 304 -8.61 2.17 21.10
C ILE A 304 -8.43 1.86 19.61
N GLN A 305 -7.83 2.78 18.84
CA GLN A 305 -7.51 2.55 17.43
C GLN A 305 -6.63 1.30 17.25
N GLU A 306 -5.59 1.18 18.07
CA GLU A 306 -4.63 0.08 18.02
C GLU A 306 -5.29 -1.26 18.35
N THR A 307 -6.08 -1.32 19.42
CA THR A 307 -6.85 -2.51 19.81
C THR A 307 -7.84 -2.93 18.72
N LEU A 308 -8.64 -1.96 18.22
CA LEU A 308 -9.61 -2.21 17.16
C LEU A 308 -8.94 -2.74 15.89
N VAL A 309 -7.86 -2.10 15.44
CA VAL A 309 -7.13 -2.52 14.23
C VAL A 309 -6.54 -3.91 14.42
N SER A 310 -5.92 -4.20 15.57
CA SER A 310 -5.36 -5.54 15.85
C SER A 310 -6.42 -6.64 15.75
N ILE A 311 -7.56 -6.47 16.42
CA ILE A 311 -8.64 -7.47 16.42
C ILE A 311 -9.29 -7.58 15.03
N LEU A 312 -9.58 -6.45 14.38
CA LEU A 312 -10.23 -6.44 13.08
C LEU A 312 -9.37 -7.14 12.03
N LEU A 313 -8.07 -6.84 11.98
CA LEU A 313 -7.13 -7.50 11.07
C LEU A 313 -7.06 -9.00 11.37
N THR A 314 -6.96 -9.39 12.63
CA THR A 314 -6.91 -10.80 13.03
C THR A 314 -8.14 -11.56 12.52
N LYS A 315 -9.34 -11.03 12.75
CA LYS A 315 -10.59 -11.65 12.26
C LYS A 315 -10.68 -11.70 10.73
N ILE A 316 -10.29 -10.63 10.03
CA ILE A 316 -10.23 -10.64 8.56
C ILE A 316 -9.27 -11.74 8.07
N PHE A 317 -8.13 -11.93 8.73
CA PHE A 317 -7.17 -12.96 8.33
C PHE A 317 -7.72 -14.37 8.53
N GLU A 318 -8.35 -14.63 9.67
CA GLU A 318 -8.94 -15.93 10.01
C GLU A 318 -10.08 -16.30 9.06
N GLU A 319 -11.01 -15.37 8.82
CA GLU A 319 -12.10 -15.54 7.85
C GLU A 319 -11.54 -15.80 6.43
N ARG A 320 -10.43 -15.15 6.05
CA ARG A 320 -9.75 -15.47 4.78
C ARG A 320 -9.13 -16.86 4.76
N LYS A 321 -8.51 -17.31 5.85
CA LYS A 321 -7.99 -18.69 5.97
C LYS A 321 -9.10 -19.73 5.88
N ASN A 322 -10.28 -19.40 6.40
CA ASN A 322 -11.47 -20.26 6.36
C ASN A 322 -12.22 -20.20 5.02
N GLY A 323 -11.88 -19.25 4.14
CA GLY A 323 -12.50 -19.10 2.82
C GLY A 323 -13.91 -18.49 2.85
N THR A 324 -14.30 -17.86 3.96
CA THR A 324 -15.64 -17.27 4.15
C THR A 324 -15.78 -15.88 3.51
N ILE A 325 -14.68 -15.16 3.31
CA ILE A 325 -14.65 -13.85 2.67
C ILE A 325 -13.75 -13.82 1.41
N PRO A 326 -14.02 -12.94 0.43
CA PRO A 326 -13.23 -12.83 -0.80
C PRO A 326 -11.84 -12.24 -0.57
N PRO A 327 -10.87 -12.45 -1.50
CA PRO A 327 -9.58 -11.76 -1.48
C PRO A 327 -9.74 -10.25 -1.36
N VAL A 328 -8.88 -9.60 -0.55
CA VAL A 328 -9.06 -8.21 -0.13
C VAL A 328 -7.72 -7.48 -0.10
N LEU A 329 -7.73 -6.21 -0.48
CA LEU A 329 -6.64 -5.28 -0.17
C LEU A 329 -7.00 -4.49 1.09
N ILE A 330 -6.13 -4.55 2.09
CA ILE A 330 -6.26 -3.80 3.34
C ILE A 330 -5.25 -2.66 3.32
N VAL A 331 -5.75 -1.43 3.29
CA VAL A 331 -4.94 -0.22 3.38
C VAL A 331 -4.79 0.17 4.84
N ILE A 332 -3.54 0.33 5.28
CA ILE A 332 -3.18 0.79 6.62
C ILE A 332 -2.55 2.18 6.46
N GLU A 333 -3.35 3.23 6.64
CA GLU A 333 -2.85 4.61 6.74
C GLU A 333 -2.03 4.80 8.01
N GLU A 334 -1.07 5.72 7.93
CA GLU A 334 -0.18 6.04 9.05
C GLU A 334 0.45 4.78 9.68
N ALA A 335 0.87 3.82 8.85
CA ALA A 335 1.24 2.47 9.26
C ALA A 335 2.31 2.40 10.38
N HIS A 336 3.13 3.43 10.52
CA HIS A 336 4.11 3.55 11.61
C HIS A 336 3.46 3.59 13.02
N ARG A 337 2.16 3.88 13.11
CA ARG A 337 1.38 3.81 14.35
C ARG A 337 1.01 2.37 14.73
N TYR A 338 0.84 1.50 13.74
CA TYR A 338 0.35 0.12 13.92
C TYR A 338 1.44 -0.94 13.77
N CYS A 339 2.52 -0.65 13.06
CA CYS A 339 3.68 -1.53 12.94
C CYS A 339 4.99 -0.72 13.00
N PRO A 340 5.32 -0.16 14.17
CA PRO A 340 6.54 0.63 14.34
C PRO A 340 7.79 -0.25 14.26
N GLU A 341 8.89 0.35 13.79
CA GLU A 341 10.22 -0.27 13.81
C GLU A 341 10.68 -0.57 15.25
N ARG A 342 11.53 -1.60 15.41
CA ARG A 342 12.02 -2.03 16.73
C ARG A 342 12.64 -0.85 17.49
N GLY A 343 12.21 -0.67 18.73
CA GLY A 343 12.68 0.42 19.61
C GLY A 343 11.95 1.76 19.41
N GLN A 344 11.02 1.86 18.45
CA GLN A 344 10.20 3.07 18.25
C GLN A 344 8.81 3.01 18.88
N GLY A 345 8.46 1.88 19.49
CA GLY A 345 7.19 1.64 20.18
C GLY A 345 6.89 0.16 20.30
N LYS A 346 5.88 -0.19 21.11
CA LYS A 346 5.19 -1.48 21.04
C LYS A 346 3.86 -1.26 20.33
N SER A 347 3.41 -2.24 19.55
CA SER A 347 2.09 -2.20 18.92
C SER A 347 1.39 -3.56 19.01
N LEU A 348 0.13 -3.57 19.48
CA LEU A 348 -0.77 -4.72 19.49
C LEU A 348 -1.11 -5.21 18.08
N ALA A 349 -1.12 -4.32 17.09
CA ALA A 349 -1.39 -4.68 15.69
C ALA A 349 -0.12 -5.12 14.94
N GLY A 350 1.06 -4.90 15.52
CA GLY A 350 2.34 -5.11 14.84
C GLY A 350 2.55 -6.56 14.43
N ASP A 351 2.22 -7.51 15.30
CA ASP A 351 2.44 -8.94 15.06
C ASP A 351 1.52 -9.47 13.94
N ILE A 352 0.22 -9.15 13.98
CA ILE A 352 -0.72 -9.57 12.92
C ILE A 352 -0.37 -8.95 11.57
N ILE A 353 0.09 -7.68 11.54
CA ILE A 353 0.54 -7.04 10.30
C ILE A 353 1.77 -7.76 9.73
N LYS A 354 2.73 -8.17 10.57
CA LYS A 354 3.89 -8.96 10.13
C LYS A 354 3.49 -10.33 9.62
N THR A 355 2.58 -11.03 10.30
CA THR A 355 2.04 -12.31 9.85
C THR A 355 1.30 -12.18 8.53
N MET A 356 0.49 -11.14 8.36
CA MET A 356 -0.18 -10.87 7.07
C MET A 356 0.82 -10.52 5.96
N ALA A 357 1.90 -9.79 6.26
CA ALA A 357 2.94 -9.48 5.27
C ALA A 357 3.73 -10.73 4.83
N SER A 358 3.93 -11.72 5.71
CA SER A 358 4.66 -12.94 5.39
C SER A 358 3.77 -14.06 4.80
N GLU A 359 2.53 -14.17 5.26
CA GLU A 359 1.63 -15.29 4.91
C GLU A 359 0.40 -14.88 4.11
N GLY A 360 0.04 -13.58 4.10
CA GLY A 360 -1.17 -13.06 3.47
C GLY A 360 -1.30 -13.40 1.99
N ARG A 361 -0.16 -13.48 1.28
CA ARG A 361 -0.08 -13.97 -0.10
C ARG A 361 -0.82 -15.29 -0.33
N LYS A 362 -0.63 -16.27 0.56
CA LYS A 362 -1.22 -17.62 0.45
C LYS A 362 -2.73 -17.59 0.57
N PHE A 363 -3.24 -16.61 1.30
CA PHE A 363 -4.65 -16.45 1.63
C PHE A 363 -5.27 -15.26 0.92
N GLY A 364 -4.67 -14.71 -0.14
CA GLY A 364 -5.19 -13.56 -0.89
C GLY A 364 -5.56 -12.37 0.00
N VAL A 365 -4.72 -12.06 0.99
CA VAL A 365 -4.79 -10.85 1.82
C VAL A 365 -3.64 -9.94 1.43
N GLY A 366 -3.99 -8.84 0.75
CA GLY A 366 -3.05 -7.80 0.38
C GLY A 366 -2.98 -6.75 1.46
N LEU A 367 -1.78 -6.20 1.66
CA LEU A 367 -1.57 -5.05 2.53
C LEU A 367 -1.14 -3.88 1.66
N ALA A 368 -1.71 -2.71 1.89
CA ALA A 368 -1.21 -1.45 1.38
C ALA A 368 -0.71 -0.64 2.58
N ILE A 369 0.61 -0.63 2.77
CA ILE A 369 1.28 0.05 3.88
C ILE A 369 1.54 1.49 3.48
N VAL A 370 0.86 2.43 4.13
CA VAL A 370 0.93 3.86 3.78
C VAL A 370 1.55 4.62 4.93
N SER A 371 2.66 5.33 4.67
CA SER A 371 3.33 6.08 5.72
C SER A 371 4.10 7.27 5.18
N GLN A 372 4.10 8.35 5.97
CA GLN A 372 4.93 9.53 5.77
C GLN A 372 6.30 9.47 6.43
N ARG A 373 6.54 8.45 7.26
CA ARG A 373 7.82 8.20 7.90
C ARG A 373 8.24 6.75 7.66
N PRO A 374 8.72 6.40 6.45
CA PRO A 374 9.22 5.06 6.13
C PRO A 374 10.20 4.52 7.17
N ALA A 375 11.11 5.36 7.68
CA ALA A 375 12.12 4.95 8.66
C ALA A 375 11.54 4.57 10.04
N ARG A 376 10.23 4.77 10.25
CA ARG A 376 9.53 4.43 11.49
C ARG A 376 8.63 3.20 11.39
N VAL A 377 8.46 2.63 10.20
CA VAL A 377 7.70 1.40 9.97
C VAL A 377 8.66 0.22 10.04
N ASP A 378 8.20 -0.93 10.53
CA ASP A 378 8.99 -2.17 10.55
C ASP A 378 9.51 -2.52 9.14
N LYS A 379 10.84 -2.61 9.01
CA LYS A 379 11.52 -2.92 7.76
C LYS A 379 11.14 -4.26 7.17
N ASN A 380 10.79 -5.25 7.99
CA ASN A 380 10.35 -6.56 7.49
C ASN A 380 8.97 -6.48 6.86
N VAL A 381 8.13 -5.52 7.26
CA VAL A 381 6.83 -5.30 6.62
C VAL A 381 7.02 -4.57 5.29
N ILE A 382 7.87 -3.53 5.26
CA ILE A 382 8.18 -2.82 4.00
C ILE A 382 8.85 -3.77 3.00
N SER A 383 9.83 -4.57 3.41
CA SER A 383 10.56 -5.45 2.49
C SER A 383 9.71 -6.59 1.89
N GLN A 384 8.58 -6.93 2.52
CA GLN A 384 7.62 -7.89 1.98
C GLN A 384 6.65 -7.24 0.98
N CYS A 385 6.57 -5.91 0.95
CA CYS A 385 5.85 -5.21 -0.10
C CYS A 385 6.64 -5.34 -1.40
N ASN A 386 6.01 -5.90 -2.44
CA ASN A 386 6.68 -6.00 -3.73
C ASN A 386 6.45 -4.74 -4.55
N THR A 387 5.22 -4.20 -4.56
CA THR A 387 4.94 -2.95 -5.28
C THR A 387 5.21 -1.76 -4.38
N HIS A 388 6.00 -0.80 -4.86
CA HIS A 388 6.30 0.43 -4.14
C HIS A 388 5.89 1.64 -4.97
N ILE A 389 5.10 2.53 -4.38
CA ILE A 389 4.77 3.85 -4.93
C ILE A 389 5.40 4.90 -4.01
N ILE A 390 6.48 5.50 -4.49
CA ILE A 390 7.28 6.46 -3.74
C ILE A 390 6.98 7.84 -4.30
N LEU A 391 6.32 8.68 -3.52
CA LEU A 391 6.18 10.09 -3.86
C LEU A 391 7.26 10.90 -3.15
N LYS A 392 7.26 12.20 -3.41
CA LYS A 392 8.27 13.13 -2.87
C LYS A 392 8.55 12.86 -1.39
N THR A 393 9.82 12.64 -1.05
CA THR A 393 10.28 12.45 0.33
C THR A 393 11.55 13.26 0.54
N THR A 394 11.55 14.19 1.49
CA THR A 394 12.67 15.13 1.68
C THR A 394 13.60 14.76 2.82
N ASN A 395 13.11 14.05 3.85
CA ASN A 395 13.91 13.70 5.01
C ASN A 395 14.99 12.66 4.62
N PRO A 396 16.29 12.93 4.87
CA PRO A 396 17.36 12.00 4.49
C PRO A 396 17.26 10.60 5.11
N ASN A 397 16.76 10.48 6.35
CA ASN A 397 16.60 9.19 7.01
C ASN A 397 15.50 8.36 6.34
N ASP A 398 14.40 9.00 5.96
CA ASP A 398 13.30 8.34 5.23
C ASP A 398 13.71 7.95 3.81
N VAL A 399 14.47 8.81 3.10
CA VAL A 399 15.03 8.49 1.79
C VAL A 399 15.98 7.29 1.87
N LYS A 400 16.87 7.26 2.87
CA LYS A 400 17.75 6.11 3.10
C LYS A 400 16.97 4.83 3.39
N ALA A 401 15.89 4.91 4.17
CA ALA A 401 15.03 3.76 4.44
C ALA A 401 14.34 3.25 3.16
N ILE A 402 13.84 4.16 2.31
CA ILE A 402 13.25 3.79 1.01
C ILE A 402 14.28 3.08 0.13
N ILE A 403 15.47 3.66 -0.05
CA ILE A 403 16.53 3.07 -0.90
C ILE A 403 16.96 1.69 -0.38
N ALA A 404 17.02 1.51 0.94
CA ALA A 404 17.41 0.24 1.55
C ALA A 404 16.34 -0.86 1.42
N SER A 405 15.07 -0.50 1.22
CA SER A 405 13.95 -1.45 1.20
C SER A 405 13.40 -1.75 -0.20
N VAL A 406 13.78 -0.98 -1.22
CA VAL A 406 13.19 -1.07 -2.56
C VAL A 406 14.24 -1.51 -3.56
N GLU A 407 14.00 -2.66 -4.18
CA GLU A 407 14.85 -3.19 -5.24
C GLU A 407 14.87 -2.25 -6.46
N GLY A 408 16.06 -2.06 -7.04
CA GLY A 408 16.27 -1.18 -8.20
C GLY A 408 16.53 0.29 -7.85
N LEU A 409 16.39 0.71 -6.60
CA LEU A 409 16.83 2.03 -6.15
C LEU A 409 18.25 1.99 -5.58
N ASN A 410 19.01 3.04 -5.85
CA ASN A 410 20.41 3.15 -5.44
C ASN A 410 20.68 4.53 -4.80
N ALA A 411 21.92 4.76 -4.39
CA ALA A 411 22.32 6.04 -3.77
C ALA A 411 22.07 7.24 -4.70
N SER A 412 22.20 7.08 -6.02
CA SER A 412 21.91 8.13 -7.00
C SER A 412 20.41 8.48 -7.09
N SER A 413 19.50 7.55 -6.77
CA SER A 413 18.06 7.80 -6.72
C SER A 413 17.63 8.76 -5.59
N ALA A 414 18.49 8.99 -4.60
CA ALA A 414 18.17 9.84 -3.44
C ALA A 414 17.78 11.27 -3.85
N GLY A 415 18.56 11.88 -4.75
CA GLY A 415 18.30 13.23 -5.25
C GLY A 415 16.97 13.31 -6.00
N GLU A 416 16.65 12.26 -6.76
CA GLU A 416 15.42 12.20 -7.55
C GLU A 416 14.19 12.15 -6.65
N ILE A 417 14.18 11.25 -5.66
CA ILE A 417 13.09 11.12 -4.67
C ILE A 417 12.83 12.47 -3.95
N GLN A 418 13.91 13.19 -3.63
CA GLN A 418 13.83 14.50 -2.97
C GLN A 418 13.30 15.60 -3.89
N MET A 419 13.62 15.54 -5.19
CA MET A 419 13.25 16.55 -6.18
C MET A 419 11.93 16.26 -6.90
N LEU A 420 11.33 15.08 -6.73
CA LEU A 420 10.05 14.70 -7.34
C LEU A 420 9.00 15.84 -7.26
N PRO A 421 8.32 16.17 -8.37
CA PRO A 421 7.15 17.05 -8.34
C PRO A 421 5.99 16.43 -7.57
N ILE A 422 5.08 17.26 -7.07
CA ILE A 422 3.81 16.77 -6.50
C ILE A 422 2.98 16.16 -7.64
N GLY A 423 2.36 14.99 -7.39
CA GLY A 423 1.61 14.24 -8.39
C GLY A 423 2.46 13.30 -9.26
N VAL A 424 3.79 13.31 -9.09
CA VAL A 424 4.68 12.33 -9.71
C VAL A 424 5.17 11.34 -8.65
N ALA A 425 5.15 10.05 -8.99
CA ALA A 425 5.67 8.98 -8.15
C ALA A 425 6.73 8.18 -8.90
N ILE A 426 7.68 7.62 -8.15
CA ILE A 426 8.48 6.48 -8.62
C ILE A 426 7.69 5.22 -8.28
N VAL A 427 7.42 4.39 -9.27
CA VAL A 427 6.78 3.09 -9.09
C VAL A 427 7.81 2.00 -9.33
N ALA A 428 8.00 1.11 -8.37
CA ALA A 428 9.04 0.08 -8.40
C ALA A 428 8.55 -1.28 -7.89
N GLY A 429 9.32 -2.31 -8.23
CA GLY A 429 9.13 -3.70 -7.84
C GLY A 429 8.18 -4.49 -8.73
N LEU A 430 7.99 -5.78 -8.41
CA LEU A 430 7.42 -6.75 -9.35
C LEU A 430 5.99 -6.41 -9.81
N PRO A 431 5.67 -6.54 -11.11
CA PRO A 431 6.46 -7.17 -12.18
C PRO A 431 7.47 -6.26 -12.89
N LEU A 432 7.66 -5.02 -12.43
CA LEU A 432 8.54 -4.06 -13.09
C LEU A 432 10.00 -4.49 -12.96
N THR A 433 10.74 -4.44 -14.07
CA THR A 433 12.17 -4.77 -14.13
C THR A 433 13.07 -3.60 -13.73
N ALA A 434 12.53 -2.38 -13.80
CA ALA A 434 13.18 -1.16 -13.32
C ALA A 434 12.15 -0.18 -12.75
N PRO A 435 12.55 0.70 -11.82
CA PRO A 435 11.72 1.81 -11.37
C PRO A 435 11.30 2.71 -12.52
N ILE A 436 10.04 3.16 -12.52
CA ILE A 436 9.51 4.10 -13.52
C ILE A 436 8.94 5.34 -12.84
N PHE A 437 9.02 6.47 -13.54
CA PHE A 437 8.37 7.70 -13.12
C PHE A 437 6.95 7.75 -13.69
N VAL A 438 5.97 8.00 -12.84
CA VAL A 438 4.56 8.01 -13.20
C VAL A 438 3.91 9.29 -12.73
N GLU A 439 3.30 10.01 -13.66
CA GLU A 439 2.34 11.07 -13.36
C GLU A 439 1.03 10.41 -12.91
N ILE A 440 0.74 10.48 -11.61
CA ILE A 440 -0.47 9.92 -11.02
C ILE A 440 -1.68 10.64 -11.61
N ARG A 441 -2.65 9.87 -12.12
CA ARG A 441 -3.86 10.44 -12.72
C ARG A 441 -4.67 11.21 -11.68
N PRO A 442 -5.45 12.23 -12.10
CA PRO A 442 -6.44 12.81 -11.22
C PRO A 442 -7.44 11.77 -10.70
N ARG A 443 -8.02 12.01 -9.53
CA ARG A 443 -9.10 11.19 -8.97
C ARG A 443 -10.41 11.48 -9.69
N GLU A 444 -11.18 10.44 -9.99
CA GLU A 444 -12.56 10.60 -10.46
C GLU A 444 -13.47 11.17 -9.36
N THR A 445 -13.08 10.91 -8.11
CA THR A 445 -13.76 11.33 -6.88
C THR A 445 -13.10 12.53 -6.22
N LEU A 446 -13.87 13.24 -5.41
CA LEU A 446 -13.37 14.34 -4.58
C LEU A 446 -12.24 13.84 -3.67
N HIS A 447 -11.19 14.64 -3.50
CA HIS A 447 -10.17 14.41 -2.47
C HIS A 447 -10.57 15.09 -1.15
N GLY A 448 -10.63 14.32 -0.07
CA GLY A 448 -11.03 14.79 1.26
C GLY A 448 -9.92 15.48 2.06
N GLY A 449 -8.65 15.25 1.72
CA GLY A 449 -7.51 15.93 2.33
C GLY A 449 -7.35 17.33 1.74
N LYS A 450 -7.57 18.37 2.54
CA LYS A 450 -7.25 19.77 2.20
C LYS A 450 -6.49 20.41 3.33
#